data_AF-A0A1G2ZWZ6-F1
#
_entry.id   AF-A0A1G2ZWZ6-F1
#
_cell.length_a   1.000
_cell.length_b   1.000
_cell.length_c   1.000
_cell.angle_alpha   90.00
_cell.angle_beta   90.00
_cell.angle_gamma   90.00
#
_symmetry.space_group_name_H-M   'P 1'
#
loop_
_entity.id
_entity.type
_entity.pdbx_description
1 polymer ?
#
loop_
_entity_poly.entity_id
_entity_poly.type
_entity_poly.pdbx_seq_one_letter_code
_entity_poly.pdbx_strand_id
1 'polypeptide(L)'
;MNRKRKIIVVSAIGILALVLTTAWSVLAGAAWPPEPYQPCSLTGMWTVTSPQFGPGEFGVASYGTEDPTTGRVAGIVQSLGADPSFGGLAPDSEWMLPQYVTFVRTGHDTFQKTGIFYATNSAKPRAAVAWIFVLNLAAKFTDPDIYEWNGTLSVYSAVEHPGHVFGNLPDQDQDGDGLPDEGQQPILCMPMNGVCHRIGLLPPCEPTPIP
;
A
#
# COMPACT_ATOMS: atom_id res chain seq x y z
N MET A 1 37.96 43.05 -40.62
CA MET A 1 37.11 41.94 -41.10
C MET A 1 36.21 42.43 -42.23
N ASN A 2 36.32 41.87 -43.44
CA ASN A 2 35.67 42.38 -44.66
C ASN A 2 34.13 42.21 -44.60
N ARG A 3 33.36 43.14 -45.20
CA ARG A 3 31.89 43.26 -45.09
C ARG A 3 31.15 41.94 -45.37
N LYS A 4 31.67 41.14 -46.30
CA LYS A 4 31.16 39.80 -46.64
C LYS A 4 31.21 38.82 -45.47
N ARG A 5 32.29 38.83 -44.68
CA ARG A 5 32.49 37.93 -43.53
C ARG A 5 31.54 38.26 -42.36
N LYS A 6 31.20 39.55 -42.18
CA LYS A 6 30.20 39.99 -41.20
C LYS A 6 28.80 39.51 -41.55
N ILE A 7 28.41 39.60 -42.83
CA ILE A 7 27.09 39.15 -43.30
C ILE A 7 26.93 37.64 -43.08
N ILE A 8 27.93 36.84 -43.43
CA ILE A 8 27.88 35.38 -43.24
C ILE A 8 27.69 35.00 -41.77
N VAL A 9 28.40 35.66 -40.85
CA VAL A 9 28.29 35.38 -39.41
C VAL A 9 26.89 35.74 -38.89
N VAL A 10 26.34 36.89 -39.28
CA VAL A 10 25.00 37.31 -38.85
C VAL A 10 23.92 36.37 -39.39
N SER A 11 24.03 35.96 -40.66
CA SER A 11 23.09 34.99 -41.24
C SER A 11 23.18 33.62 -40.58
N ALA A 12 24.38 33.14 -40.24
CA ALA A 12 24.56 31.87 -39.53
C ALA A 12 23.94 31.91 -38.12
N ILE A 13 24.12 33.01 -37.39
CA ILE A 13 23.49 33.21 -36.07
C ILE A 13 21.96 33.26 -36.22
N GLY A 14 21.44 33.97 -37.22
CA GLY A 14 20.00 34.04 -37.48
C GLY A 14 19.39 32.68 -37.79
N ILE A 15 20.05 31.88 -38.63
CA ILE A 15 19.60 30.52 -38.97
C ILE A 15 19.68 29.61 -37.73
N LEU A 16 20.75 29.68 -36.95
CA LEU A 16 20.89 28.88 -35.74
C LEU A 16 19.80 29.20 -34.70
N ALA A 17 19.49 30.49 -34.50
CA ALA A 17 18.42 30.93 -33.62
C ALA A 17 17.04 30.45 -34.12
N LEU A 18 16.82 30.47 -35.44
CA LEU A 18 15.58 29.98 -36.05
C LEU A 18 15.43 28.46 -35.84
N VAL A 19 16.50 27.69 -36.06
CA VAL A 19 16.51 26.23 -35.84
C VAL A 19 16.30 25.89 -34.36
N LEU A 20 16.94 26.60 -33.44
CA LEU A 20 16.77 26.37 -32.00
C LEU A 20 15.35 26.66 -31.54
N THR A 21 14.74 27.76 -32.00
CA THR A 21 13.37 28.13 -31.61
C THR A 21 12.31 27.23 -32.23
N THR A 22 12.49 26.80 -33.49
CA THR A 22 11.59 25.83 -34.14
C THR A 22 11.74 24.43 -33.56
N ALA A 23 12.96 23.96 -33.33
CA ALA A 23 13.20 22.68 -32.65
C ALA A 23 12.62 22.69 -31.24
N TRP A 24 12.77 23.80 -30.50
CA TRP A 24 12.16 23.96 -29.18
C TRP A 24 10.64 23.94 -29.25
N SER A 25 10.03 24.60 -30.23
CA SER A 25 8.57 24.64 -30.40
C SER A 25 7.97 23.28 -30.81
N VAL A 26 8.74 22.47 -31.55
CA VAL A 26 8.36 21.10 -31.92
C VAL A 26 8.55 20.13 -30.73
N LEU A 27 9.65 20.27 -29.99
CA LEU A 27 9.93 19.47 -28.79
C LEU A 27 9.01 19.82 -27.61
N ALA A 28 8.61 21.09 -27.50
CA ALA A 28 7.67 21.58 -26.49
C ALA A 28 6.19 21.43 -26.92
N GLY A 29 5.92 20.68 -28.00
CA GLY A 29 4.58 20.37 -28.45
C GLY A 29 3.72 19.77 -27.33
N ALA A 30 2.56 20.42 -27.10
CA ALA A 30 1.45 20.02 -26.23
C ALA A 30 1.83 19.45 -24.85
N ALA A 31 2.16 20.36 -23.92
CA ALA A 31 2.34 20.12 -22.46
C ALA A 31 3.79 19.81 -22.01
N TRP A 32 4.70 20.76 -22.22
CA TRP A 32 5.93 20.88 -21.43
C TRP A 32 5.88 22.16 -20.57
N PRO A 33 6.01 22.09 -19.23
CA PRO A 33 6.17 20.85 -18.47
C PRO A 33 4.90 20.01 -18.56
N PRO A 34 5.01 18.67 -18.49
CA PRO A 34 3.85 17.89 -18.11
C PRO A 34 3.29 18.53 -16.82
N GLU A 35 1.96 18.59 -16.67
CA GLU A 35 1.34 19.01 -15.41
C GLU A 35 2.16 18.47 -14.23
N PRO A 36 2.40 19.26 -13.17
CA PRO A 36 3.30 18.88 -12.09
C PRO A 36 2.94 17.46 -11.68
N TYR A 37 3.82 16.51 -12.05
CA TYR A 37 3.58 15.08 -11.91
C TYR A 37 3.21 14.88 -10.45
N GLN A 38 1.94 14.59 -10.15
CA GLN A 38 1.57 14.40 -8.76
C GLN A 38 2.31 13.14 -8.30
N PRO A 39 3.29 13.27 -7.39
CA PRO A 39 4.09 12.12 -7.02
C PRO A 39 3.17 11.12 -6.33
N CYS A 40 3.08 9.90 -6.87
CA CYS A 40 2.33 8.81 -6.23
C CYS A 40 2.91 8.57 -4.85
N SER A 41 2.20 9.02 -3.82
CA SER A 41 2.66 9.02 -2.42
C SER A 41 1.72 8.18 -1.58
N LEU A 42 2.25 7.14 -0.93
CA LEU A 42 1.48 6.33 0.02
C LEU A 42 1.18 7.07 1.32
N THR A 43 1.98 8.06 1.70
CA THR A 43 1.81 8.77 2.98
C THR A 43 0.41 9.40 3.06
N GLY A 44 -0.24 9.24 4.22
CA GLY A 44 -1.57 9.77 4.50
C GLY A 44 -2.58 8.70 4.91
N MET A 45 -3.85 9.08 4.85
CA MET A 45 -5.00 8.28 5.27
C MET A 45 -5.73 7.69 4.07
N TRP A 46 -6.14 6.43 4.17
CA TRP A 46 -6.78 5.69 3.08
C TRP A 46 -7.96 4.85 3.58
N THR A 47 -8.99 4.70 2.77
CA THR A 47 -9.95 3.61 2.92
C THR A 47 -9.45 2.39 2.15
N VAL A 48 -9.58 1.21 2.72
CA VAL A 48 -9.16 -0.05 2.13
C VAL A 48 -10.39 -0.93 1.93
N THR A 49 -10.60 -1.44 0.73
CA THR A 49 -11.64 -2.43 0.44
C THR A 49 -11.03 -3.66 -0.20
N SER A 50 -11.57 -4.83 0.15
CA SER A 50 -11.09 -6.13 -0.32
C SER A 50 -12.26 -7.09 -0.36
N PRO A 51 -12.45 -7.85 -1.46
CA PRO A 51 -13.47 -8.90 -1.50
C PRO A 51 -13.32 -9.92 -0.36
N GLN A 52 -12.10 -10.14 0.13
CA GLN A 52 -11.78 -11.06 1.20
C GLN A 52 -12.19 -10.56 2.60
N PHE A 53 -12.50 -9.27 2.76
CA PHE A 53 -13.14 -8.79 3.99
C PHE A 53 -14.62 -9.14 4.01
N GLY A 54 -15.24 -9.48 2.87
CA GLY A 54 -16.67 -9.76 2.81
C GLY A 54 -17.51 -8.53 2.45
N PRO A 55 -18.82 -8.71 2.22
CA PRO A 55 -19.67 -7.67 1.63
C PRO A 55 -19.82 -6.46 2.55
N GLY A 56 -19.39 -5.29 2.08
CA GLY A 56 -19.56 -4.03 2.81
C GLY A 56 -18.52 -3.77 3.90
N GLU A 57 -17.56 -4.68 4.08
CA GLU A 57 -16.45 -4.45 4.99
C GLU A 57 -15.38 -3.55 4.35
N PHE A 58 -14.87 -2.62 5.15
CA PHE A 58 -13.76 -1.76 4.78
C PHE A 58 -12.85 -1.49 5.98
N GLY A 59 -11.61 -1.12 5.69
CA GLY A 59 -10.63 -0.69 6.66
C GLY A 59 -10.23 0.76 6.47
N VAL A 60 -9.60 1.32 7.49
CA VAL A 60 -8.91 2.60 7.43
C VAL A 60 -7.42 2.34 7.62
N ALA A 61 -6.62 2.88 6.71
CA ALA A 61 -5.17 2.82 6.80
C ALA A 61 -4.57 4.21 7.04
N SER A 62 -3.51 4.24 7.83
CA SER A 62 -2.69 5.41 8.09
C SER A 62 -1.24 5.06 7.82
N TYR A 63 -0.61 5.76 6.87
CA TYR A 63 0.75 5.51 6.44
C TYR A 63 1.64 6.74 6.66
N GLY A 64 2.82 6.50 7.23
CA GLY A 64 3.86 7.49 7.46
C GLY A 64 5.17 7.09 6.78
N THR A 65 5.96 8.09 6.38
CA THR A 65 7.32 7.83 5.90
C THR A 65 8.17 7.32 7.07
N GLU A 66 8.76 6.13 6.91
CA GLU A 66 9.66 5.55 7.91
C GLU A 66 11.06 6.13 7.75
N ASP A 67 11.57 6.10 6.53
CA ASP A 67 12.85 6.70 6.15
C ASP A 67 12.70 7.37 4.77
N PRO A 68 12.84 8.71 4.68
CA PRO A 68 12.68 9.45 3.43
C PRO A 68 13.78 9.14 2.41
N THR A 69 14.93 8.60 2.84
CA THR A 69 16.06 8.27 1.96
C THR A 69 15.90 6.92 1.26
N THR A 70 15.22 5.96 1.91
CA THR A 70 14.99 4.63 1.37
C THR A 70 13.67 4.49 0.63
N GLY A 71 12.82 5.53 0.66
CA GLY A 71 11.47 5.48 0.10
C GLY A 71 10.58 4.45 0.79
N ARG A 72 10.84 4.18 2.08
CA ARG A 72 10.07 3.25 2.90
C ARG A 72 8.94 3.97 3.61
N VAL A 73 7.78 3.33 3.59
CA VAL A 73 6.56 3.83 4.23
C VAL A 73 6.04 2.73 5.13
N ALA A 74 5.73 3.05 6.38
CA ALA A 74 5.15 2.11 7.32
C ALA A 74 3.80 2.62 7.80
N GLY A 75 2.99 1.74 8.34
CA GLY A 75 1.77 2.18 9.00
C GLY A 75 0.86 1.06 9.45
N ILE A 76 -0.39 1.45 9.70
CA ILE A 76 -1.38 0.60 10.34
C ILE A 76 -2.64 0.56 9.47
N VAL A 77 -3.24 -0.63 9.34
CA VAL A 77 -4.56 -0.82 8.74
C VAL A 77 -5.52 -1.39 9.78
N GLN A 78 -6.57 -0.65 10.11
CA GLN A 78 -7.64 -1.09 11.00
C GLN A 78 -8.85 -1.51 10.17
N SER A 79 -9.24 -2.78 10.24
CA SER A 79 -10.53 -3.22 9.71
C SER A 79 -11.64 -2.79 10.67
N LEU A 80 -12.75 -2.23 10.13
CA LEU A 80 -13.85 -1.71 10.96
C LEU A 80 -15.00 -2.69 11.19
N GLY A 81 -14.98 -3.85 10.53
CA GLY A 81 -16.02 -4.87 10.66
C GLY A 81 -15.51 -6.29 10.57
N ALA A 82 -14.20 -6.51 10.70
CA ALA A 82 -13.59 -7.83 10.47
C ALA A 82 -14.17 -8.89 11.40
N ASP A 83 -14.59 -10.01 10.80
CA ASP A 83 -14.86 -11.25 11.52
C ASP A 83 -13.56 -11.76 12.17
N PRO A 84 -13.45 -11.77 13.52
CA PRO A 84 -12.24 -12.23 14.20
C PRO A 84 -11.97 -13.72 13.97
N SER A 85 -13.01 -14.50 13.65
CA SER A 85 -12.85 -15.92 13.33
C SER A 85 -12.35 -16.16 11.91
N PHE A 86 -12.24 -15.11 11.09
CA PHE A 86 -11.79 -15.17 9.70
C PHE A 86 -12.56 -16.23 8.89
N GLY A 87 -13.89 -16.17 8.93
CA GLY A 87 -14.76 -17.13 8.26
C GLY A 87 -14.74 -18.52 8.89
N GLY A 88 -14.48 -18.60 10.21
CA GLY A 88 -14.37 -19.85 10.96
C GLY A 88 -13.01 -20.55 10.85
N LEU A 89 -12.01 -19.93 10.21
CA LEU A 89 -10.63 -20.42 10.16
C LEU A 89 -9.95 -20.37 11.54
N ALA A 90 -10.30 -19.37 12.34
CA ALA A 90 -9.73 -19.10 13.64
C ALA A 90 -10.86 -19.10 14.69
N PRO A 91 -11.55 -20.23 14.90
CA PRO A 91 -12.83 -20.25 15.63
C PRO A 91 -12.71 -19.85 17.11
N ASP A 92 -11.50 -19.89 17.67
CA ASP A 92 -11.17 -19.49 19.04
C ASP A 92 -10.76 -18.01 19.16
N SER A 93 -10.66 -17.29 18.04
CA SER A 93 -10.31 -15.88 18.02
C SER A 93 -11.48 -14.99 18.33
N GLU A 94 -11.25 -14.05 19.24
CA GLU A 94 -12.26 -13.09 19.70
C GLU A 94 -11.99 -11.67 19.19
N TRP A 95 -10.72 -11.35 18.90
CA TRP A 95 -10.30 -10.04 18.43
C TRP A 95 -9.27 -10.14 17.33
N MET A 96 -9.45 -9.34 16.28
CA MET A 96 -8.43 -9.11 15.26
C MET A 96 -7.69 -7.81 15.55
N LEU A 97 -6.38 -7.89 15.74
CA LEU A 97 -5.54 -6.72 15.93
C LEU A 97 -5.36 -5.96 14.59
N PRO A 98 -5.01 -4.65 14.63
CA PRO A 98 -4.66 -3.91 13.43
C PRO A 98 -3.53 -4.57 12.65
N GLN A 99 -3.48 -4.35 11.35
CA GLN A 99 -2.36 -4.75 10.51
C GLN A 99 -1.23 -3.76 10.61
N TYR A 100 -0.01 -4.26 10.86
CA TYR A 100 1.22 -3.49 10.82
C TYR A 100 1.90 -3.79 9.49
N VAL A 101 2.13 -2.75 8.69
CA VAL A 101 2.56 -2.92 7.29
C VAL A 101 3.74 -2.02 6.97
N THR A 102 4.62 -2.52 6.11
CA THR A 102 5.73 -1.78 5.54
C THR A 102 5.67 -1.88 4.03
N PHE A 103 5.95 -0.77 3.36
CA PHE A 103 6.02 -0.63 1.92
C PHE A 103 7.43 -0.24 1.51
N VAL A 104 7.93 -0.91 0.48
CA VAL A 104 9.19 -0.59 -0.21
C VAL A 104 8.85 -0.20 -1.64
N ARG A 105 9.22 1.01 -2.04
CA ARG A 105 9.03 1.46 -3.42
C ARG A 105 9.87 0.61 -4.38
N THR A 106 9.24 0.02 -5.39
CA THR A 106 9.90 -0.77 -6.44
C THR A 106 9.89 -0.10 -7.81
N GLY A 107 9.11 0.96 -7.98
CA GLY A 107 9.04 1.74 -9.20
C GLY A 107 8.41 3.11 -8.97
N HIS A 108 8.09 3.80 -10.06
CA HIS A 108 7.47 5.13 -10.00
C HIS A 108 6.07 5.08 -9.33
N ASP A 109 5.30 4.05 -9.66
CA ASP A 109 3.90 3.86 -9.26
C ASP A 109 3.69 2.53 -8.52
N THR A 110 4.75 1.79 -8.19
CA THR A 110 4.67 0.45 -7.60
C THR A 110 5.44 0.30 -6.29
N PHE A 111 4.88 -0.52 -5.41
CA PHE A 111 5.42 -0.82 -4.10
C PHE A 111 5.26 -2.31 -3.78
N GLN A 112 6.20 -2.85 -3.02
CA GLN A 112 6.05 -4.13 -2.33
C GLN A 112 5.62 -3.85 -0.89
N LYS A 113 4.56 -4.51 -0.46
CA LYS A 113 3.97 -4.40 0.87
C LYS A 113 4.17 -5.72 1.59
N THR A 114 4.83 -5.67 2.74
CA THR A 114 4.81 -6.75 3.72
C THR A 114 3.97 -6.30 4.90
N GLY A 115 3.33 -7.25 5.59
CA GLY A 115 2.57 -6.92 6.78
C GLY A 115 2.35 -8.10 7.68
N ILE A 116 1.99 -7.80 8.92
CA ILE A 116 1.65 -8.79 9.92
C ILE A 116 0.48 -8.29 10.76
N PHE A 117 -0.38 -9.21 11.16
CA PHE A 117 -1.44 -8.97 12.12
C PHE A 117 -1.78 -10.26 12.85
N TYR A 118 -2.58 -10.12 13.90
CA TYR A 118 -2.82 -11.19 14.86
C TYR A 118 -4.29 -11.31 15.16
N ALA A 119 -4.74 -12.55 15.37
CA ALA A 119 -5.98 -12.79 16.06
C ALA A 119 -5.68 -13.32 17.47
N THR A 120 -6.43 -12.80 18.44
CA THR A 120 -6.23 -13.06 19.86
C THR A 120 -7.49 -13.64 20.47
N ASN A 121 -7.30 -14.46 21.51
CA ASN A 121 -8.38 -15.00 22.33
C ASN A 121 -8.35 -14.36 23.72
N SER A 122 -9.46 -14.44 24.48
CA SER A 122 -9.51 -13.89 25.85
C SER A 122 -8.87 -14.82 26.89
N ALA A 123 -7.77 -15.50 26.54
CA ALA A 123 -7.03 -16.31 27.50
C ALA A 123 -6.64 -15.50 28.75
N LYS A 124 -6.56 -16.16 29.90
CA LYS A 124 -6.16 -15.55 31.18
C LYS A 124 -4.74 -15.97 31.54
N PRO A 125 -3.92 -15.09 32.15
CA PRO A 125 -4.26 -13.77 32.71
C PRO A 125 -4.23 -12.60 31.70
N ARG A 126 -3.81 -12.85 30.46
CA ARG A 126 -3.75 -11.86 29.38
C ARG A 126 -4.15 -12.52 28.07
N ALA A 127 -4.76 -11.75 27.17
CA ALA A 127 -5.06 -12.21 25.82
C ALA A 127 -3.80 -12.82 25.18
N ALA A 128 -3.96 -13.99 24.57
CA ALA A 128 -2.88 -14.67 23.86
C ALA A 128 -3.08 -14.51 22.36
N VAL A 129 -1.99 -14.39 21.63
CA VAL A 129 -2.00 -14.54 20.17
C VAL A 129 -2.32 -16.01 19.89
N ALA A 130 -3.40 -16.26 19.17
CA ALA A 130 -3.76 -17.60 18.73
C ALA A 130 -3.33 -17.83 17.28
N TRP A 131 -3.39 -16.76 16.47
CA TRP A 131 -3.10 -16.83 15.04
C TRP A 131 -2.24 -15.66 14.58
N ILE A 132 -1.31 -15.97 13.69
CA ILE A 132 -0.43 -15.00 13.05
C ILE A 132 -0.74 -14.97 11.55
N PHE A 133 -0.93 -13.77 11.03
CA PHE A 133 -1.30 -13.52 9.65
C PHE A 133 -0.23 -12.68 8.99
N VAL A 134 0.38 -13.20 7.93
CA VAL A 134 1.46 -12.52 7.20
C VAL A 134 1.01 -12.17 5.79
N LEU A 135 1.12 -10.90 5.42
CA LEU A 135 0.76 -10.35 4.12
C LEU A 135 2.01 -10.15 3.26
N ASN A 136 1.95 -10.59 2.01
CA ASN A 136 2.94 -10.29 0.98
C ASN A 136 2.21 -9.82 -0.27
N LEU A 137 2.22 -8.52 -0.54
CA LEU A 137 1.38 -7.88 -1.55
C LEU A 137 2.21 -6.96 -2.45
N ALA A 138 1.87 -6.89 -3.73
CA ALA A 138 2.32 -5.85 -4.64
C ALA A 138 1.22 -4.80 -4.78
N ALA A 139 1.56 -3.53 -4.58
CA ALA A 139 0.67 -2.39 -4.74
C ALA A 139 1.06 -1.56 -5.97
N LYS A 140 0.07 -1.06 -6.70
CA LYS A 140 0.24 -0.21 -7.87
C LYS A 140 -0.79 0.92 -7.88
N PHE A 141 -0.31 2.15 -8.03
CA PHE A 141 -1.16 3.32 -8.22
C PHE A 141 -1.80 3.27 -9.61
N THR A 142 -3.12 3.43 -9.66
CA THR A 142 -3.89 3.63 -10.89
C THR A 142 -4.25 5.10 -11.09
N ASP A 143 -4.21 5.89 -10.01
CA ASP A 143 -4.41 7.33 -9.93
C ASP A 143 -3.65 7.87 -8.68
N PRO A 144 -3.21 9.15 -8.59
CA PRO A 144 -2.58 9.69 -7.38
C PRO A 144 -3.30 9.41 -6.04
N ASP A 145 -4.63 9.24 -6.07
CA ASP A 145 -5.47 8.98 -4.92
C ASP A 145 -6.11 7.57 -4.90
N ILE A 146 -5.68 6.69 -5.83
CA ILE A 146 -6.16 5.32 -5.92
C ILE A 146 -5.01 4.36 -6.19
N TYR A 147 -4.88 3.33 -5.35
CA TYR A 147 -3.98 2.22 -5.63
C TYR A 147 -4.65 0.88 -5.41
N GLU A 148 -4.28 -0.08 -6.25
CA GLU A 148 -4.72 -1.46 -6.16
C GLU A 148 -3.60 -2.31 -5.59
N TRP A 149 -3.95 -3.42 -4.97
CA TRP A 149 -2.97 -4.37 -4.46
C TRP A 149 -3.43 -5.81 -4.68
N ASN A 150 -2.46 -6.70 -4.85
CA ASN A 150 -2.67 -8.14 -4.96
C ASN A 150 -1.49 -8.92 -4.37
N GLY A 151 -1.72 -10.15 -3.94
CA GLY A 151 -0.67 -11.03 -3.45
C GLY A 151 -1.25 -12.12 -2.57
N THR A 152 -0.60 -12.41 -1.45
CA THR A 152 -0.97 -13.52 -0.58
C THR A 152 -1.13 -13.13 0.88
N LEU A 153 -1.97 -13.91 1.56
CA LEU A 153 -2.06 -14.00 3.01
C LEU A 153 -1.66 -15.40 3.43
N SER A 154 -0.67 -15.47 4.31
CA SER A 154 -0.20 -16.68 4.96
C SER A 154 -0.74 -16.72 6.40
N VAL A 155 -1.25 -17.87 6.81
CA VAL A 155 -1.82 -18.09 8.15
C VAL A 155 -0.97 -19.10 8.90
N TYR A 156 -0.61 -18.75 10.12
CA TYR A 156 0.17 -19.57 11.04
C TYR A 156 -0.53 -19.65 12.39
N SER A 157 -0.28 -20.74 13.11
CA SER A 157 -0.76 -20.93 14.47
C SER A 157 0.28 -20.48 15.49
N ALA A 158 -0.13 -19.75 16.52
CA ALA A 158 0.72 -19.36 17.64
C ALA A 158 0.42 -20.15 18.93
N VAL A 159 -0.41 -21.19 18.81
CA VAL A 159 -0.73 -22.15 19.87
C VAL A 159 -0.98 -23.54 19.26
N GLU A 160 -1.13 -24.56 20.11
CA GLU A 160 -1.61 -25.85 19.63
C GLU A 160 -3.13 -25.84 19.40
N HIS A 161 -3.58 -26.25 18.21
CA HIS A 161 -5.00 -26.48 17.91
C HIS A 161 -5.27 -27.96 17.61
N PRO A 162 -5.53 -28.79 18.64
CA PRO A 162 -5.94 -30.17 18.42
C PRO A 162 -7.33 -30.23 17.80
N GLY A 163 -7.50 -31.05 16.76
CA GLY A 163 -8.80 -31.26 16.11
C GLY A 163 -9.32 -30.07 15.30
N HIS A 164 -8.43 -29.19 14.82
CA HIS A 164 -8.80 -28.12 13.91
C HIS A 164 -9.35 -28.66 12.58
N VAL A 165 -10.04 -27.82 11.79
CA VAL A 165 -10.63 -28.22 10.49
C VAL A 165 -9.59 -28.73 9.48
N PHE A 166 -8.32 -28.36 9.70
CA PHE A 166 -7.16 -28.79 8.92
C PHE A 166 -6.32 -29.87 9.61
N GLY A 167 -6.84 -30.50 10.66
CA GLY A 167 -6.13 -31.50 11.48
C GLY A 167 -5.54 -30.91 12.75
N ASN A 168 -4.56 -31.59 13.34
CA ASN A 168 -3.85 -31.06 14.50
C ASN A 168 -2.82 -30.04 14.02
N LEU A 169 -2.96 -28.79 14.45
CA LEU A 169 -2.03 -27.72 14.11
C LEU A 169 -1.06 -27.52 15.28
N PRO A 170 0.26 -27.66 15.08
CA PRO A 170 1.23 -27.35 16.11
C PRO A 170 1.35 -25.84 16.31
N ASP A 171 1.87 -25.45 17.47
CA ASP A 171 2.38 -24.11 17.71
C ASP A 171 3.59 -23.83 16.81
N GLN A 172 3.52 -22.73 16.04
CA GLN A 172 4.54 -22.29 15.10
C GLN A 172 5.29 -21.03 15.57
N ASP A 173 5.03 -20.55 16.79
CA ASP A 173 5.72 -19.42 17.47
C ASP A 173 6.15 -19.91 18.86
N GLN A 174 7.07 -20.88 18.90
CA GLN A 174 7.43 -21.59 20.14
C GLN A 174 8.27 -20.73 21.09
N ASP A 175 8.98 -19.73 20.57
CA ASP A 175 9.73 -18.78 21.39
C ASP A 175 8.88 -17.61 21.88
N GLY A 176 7.68 -17.42 21.30
CA GLY A 176 6.68 -16.46 21.72
C GLY A 176 7.04 -15.02 21.38
N ASP A 177 7.83 -14.80 20.34
CA ASP A 177 8.23 -13.48 19.87
C ASP A 177 7.18 -12.80 18.97
N GLY A 178 6.13 -13.53 18.60
CA GLY A 178 5.03 -13.07 17.76
C GLY A 178 5.28 -13.30 16.26
N LEU A 179 6.30 -14.07 15.87
CA LEU A 179 6.60 -14.42 14.49
C LEU A 179 6.58 -15.94 14.31
N PRO A 180 6.28 -16.45 13.11
CA PRO A 180 6.48 -17.86 12.83
C PRO A 180 7.97 -18.22 12.91
N ASP A 181 8.30 -19.29 13.64
CA ASP A 181 9.66 -19.80 13.80
C ASP A 181 10.33 -20.12 12.44
N GLU A 182 11.67 -20.08 12.40
CA GLU A 182 12.42 -20.37 11.18
C GLU A 182 12.08 -21.76 10.60
N GLY A 183 11.77 -21.80 9.30
CA GLY A 183 11.45 -23.02 8.58
C GLY A 183 9.99 -23.46 8.64
N GLN A 184 9.16 -22.82 9.46
CA GLN A 184 7.72 -23.07 9.53
C GLN A 184 7.03 -22.74 8.19
N GLN A 185 6.13 -23.62 7.75
CA GLN A 185 5.29 -23.40 6.57
C GLN A 185 3.90 -22.92 6.99
N PRO A 186 3.25 -22.04 6.21
CA PRO A 186 1.92 -21.59 6.55
C PRO A 186 0.92 -22.74 6.48
N ILE A 187 -0.03 -22.75 7.41
CA ILE A 187 -1.18 -23.68 7.44
C ILE A 187 -2.04 -23.46 6.20
N LEU A 188 -2.21 -22.19 5.84
CA LEU A 188 -2.97 -21.77 4.67
C LEU A 188 -2.25 -20.59 4.01
N CYS A 189 -2.14 -20.63 2.68
CA CYS A 189 -1.71 -19.50 1.87
C CYS A 189 -2.78 -19.23 0.82
N MET A 190 -3.41 -18.06 0.90
CA MET A 190 -4.53 -17.69 0.03
C MET A 190 -4.27 -16.39 -0.72
N PRO A 191 -4.75 -16.25 -1.96
CA PRO A 191 -4.63 -15.01 -2.70
C PRO A 191 -5.51 -13.94 -2.07
N MET A 192 -4.99 -12.71 -2.02
CA MET A 192 -5.75 -11.53 -1.64
C MET A 192 -5.59 -10.42 -2.66
N ASN A 193 -6.61 -9.58 -2.77
CA ASN A 193 -6.58 -8.38 -3.57
C ASN A 193 -7.48 -7.30 -2.97
N GLY A 194 -7.26 -6.06 -3.39
CA GLY A 194 -8.13 -4.97 -2.97
C GLY A 194 -7.73 -3.66 -3.62
N VAL A 195 -8.49 -2.63 -3.24
CA VAL A 195 -8.30 -1.27 -3.71
C VAL A 195 -8.32 -0.33 -2.52
N CYS A 196 -7.53 0.73 -2.63
CA CYS A 196 -7.42 1.76 -1.64
C CYS A 196 -7.72 3.12 -2.27
N HIS A 197 -8.46 3.94 -1.53
CA HIS A 197 -8.81 5.30 -1.94
C HIS A 197 -8.37 6.28 -0.85
N ARG A 198 -7.84 7.44 -1.23
CA ARG A 198 -7.39 8.44 -0.26
C ARG A 198 -8.58 9.04 0.50
N ILE A 199 -8.45 9.14 1.82
CA ILE A 199 -9.42 9.86 2.67
C ILE A 199 -9.17 11.37 2.50
N GLY A 200 -10.21 12.11 2.13
CA GLY A 200 -10.12 13.55 1.86
C GLY A 200 -10.91 13.99 0.61
N LEU A 201 -11.44 13.05 -0.16
CA LEU A 201 -12.26 13.30 -1.35
C LEU A 201 -13.77 13.38 -1.09
N LEU A 202 -14.21 13.31 0.17
CA LEU A 202 -15.63 13.51 0.51
C LEU A 202 -15.94 15.01 0.46
N PRO A 203 -16.90 15.47 -0.36
CA PRO A 203 -17.22 16.88 -0.45
C PRO A 203 -17.67 17.37 0.94
N PRO A 204 -17.09 18.45 1.48
CA PRO A 204 -17.59 19.03 2.71
C PRO A 204 -19.04 19.45 2.50
N CYS A 205 -19.90 19.22 3.49
CA CYS A 205 -21.21 19.86 3.49
C CYS A 205 -20.99 21.37 3.71
N GLU A 206 -21.55 22.22 2.85
CA GLU A 206 -21.69 23.62 3.19
C GLU A 206 -22.87 23.74 4.16
N PRO A 207 -22.68 24.35 5.35
CA PRO A 207 -23.78 24.56 6.27
C PRO A 207 -24.83 25.45 5.60
N THR A 208 -26.08 24.99 5.57
CA THR A 208 -27.20 25.83 5.12
C THR A 208 -27.33 27.01 6.08
N PRO A 209 -27.32 28.27 5.61
CA PRO A 209 -27.52 29.43 6.48
C PRO A 209 -28.82 29.26 7.26
N ILE A 210 -28.76 29.35 8.59
CA ILE A 210 -29.96 29.38 9.43
C ILE A 210 -30.59 30.78 9.30
N PRO A 211 -31.89 30.90 8.97
CA PRO A 211 -32.59 32.19 8.89
C PRO A 211 -32.59 32.99 10.20
#